data_AF-A0A8H4U6T4-F1
#
_entry.id   AF-A0A8H4U6T4-F1
#
_cell.length_a   1.000
_cell.length_b   1.000
_cell.length_c   1.000
_cell.angle_alpha   90.00
_cell.angle_beta   90.00
_cell.angle_gamma   90.00
#
_symmetry.space_group_name_H-M   'P 1'
#
loop_
_entity.id
_entity.type
_entity.pdbx_description
1 polymer ?
#
loop_
_entity_poly.entity_id
_entity_poly.type
_entity_poly.pdbx_seq_one_letter_code
_entity_poly.pdbx_strand_id
1 'polypeptide(L)'
;MATATMQQSQQQQQPHHQTGFLDLPVEIRLDIYDQLLRTTPYTKCCRQNPDNQVHASLLRANRQIHDEATDLLYGTNTFLAHPTLLTSFPRLRAWYDPVQESSIIPRIRRFHAQVRLDVDLPYEADAVTKAFSGLDELSIDVVQAMFLGVGYRNLTKFEGVRGIKKIRIFGSTTGFEDYVEWLKKAMTTEPGEHVDDFVPVQQSGWVERLANVHY
;
A
#
# COMPACT_ATOMS: atom_id res chain seq x y z
N MET A 1 68.80 -3.83 -52.82
CA MET A 1 67.37 -4.08 -53.10
C MET A 1 66.81 -4.87 -51.93
N ALA A 2 66.04 -4.25 -51.04
CA ALA A 2 65.37 -4.91 -49.92
C ALA A 2 63.89 -4.53 -49.99
N THR A 3 63.07 -5.48 -50.43
CA THR A 3 61.60 -5.36 -50.45
C THR A 3 61.05 -5.68 -49.07
N ALA A 4 60.62 -4.65 -48.35
CA ALA A 4 59.88 -4.79 -47.10
C ALA A 4 58.44 -5.23 -47.40
N THR A 5 58.11 -6.47 -47.04
CA THR A 5 56.76 -7.01 -47.13
C THR A 5 55.93 -6.46 -45.99
N MET A 6 54.99 -5.54 -46.28
CA MET A 6 53.97 -5.12 -45.32
C MET A 6 52.95 -6.24 -45.15
N GLN A 7 53.00 -6.91 -44.00
CA GLN A 7 52.00 -7.88 -43.59
C GLN A 7 50.89 -7.12 -42.84
N GLN A 8 49.82 -6.77 -43.56
CA GLN A 8 48.60 -6.26 -42.94
C GLN A 8 47.94 -7.39 -42.14
N SER A 9 48.02 -7.29 -40.82
CA SER A 9 47.23 -8.09 -39.89
C SER A 9 45.76 -7.72 -40.02
N GLN A 10 45.00 -8.56 -40.73
CA GLN A 10 43.53 -8.55 -40.68
C GLN A 10 43.10 -8.95 -39.28
N GLN A 11 42.77 -7.96 -38.44
CA GLN A 11 42.00 -8.19 -37.21
C GLN A 11 40.61 -8.68 -37.61
N GLN A 12 40.36 -9.98 -37.42
CA GLN A 12 39.01 -10.55 -37.46
C GLN A 12 38.16 -9.88 -36.38
N GLN A 13 37.26 -8.98 -36.80
CA GLN A 13 36.23 -8.43 -35.94
C GLN A 13 35.25 -9.56 -35.59
N GLN A 14 35.22 -9.97 -34.32
CA GLN A 14 34.20 -10.89 -33.82
C GLN A 14 32.82 -10.21 -33.95
N PRO A 15 31.75 -10.96 -34.29
CA PRO A 15 30.41 -10.39 -34.36
C PRO A 15 30.01 -9.86 -32.99
N HIS A 16 29.81 -8.54 -32.90
CA HIS A 16 29.26 -7.89 -31.71
C HIS A 16 27.83 -8.39 -31.52
N HIS A 17 27.64 -9.34 -30.61
CA HIS A 17 26.30 -9.73 -30.17
C HIS A 17 25.76 -8.57 -29.32
N GLN A 18 24.83 -7.79 -29.86
CA GLN A 18 24.12 -6.80 -29.08
C GLN A 18 23.23 -7.52 -28.07
N THR A 19 23.64 -7.55 -26.81
CA THR A 19 22.81 -8.01 -25.71
C THR A 19 21.78 -6.93 -25.38
N GLY A 20 20.50 -7.24 -25.53
CA GLY A 20 19.38 -6.41 -25.15
C GLY A 20 18.88 -6.71 -23.73
N PHE A 21 18.02 -5.84 -23.22
CA PHE A 21 17.43 -6.01 -21.87
C PHE A 21 16.59 -7.29 -21.73
N LEU A 22 15.91 -7.73 -22.80
CA LEU A 22 15.10 -8.94 -22.78
C LEU A 22 15.93 -10.23 -22.85
N ASP A 23 17.24 -10.15 -23.13
CA ASP A 23 18.14 -11.30 -23.09
C ASP A 23 18.52 -11.68 -21.64
N LEU A 24 18.24 -10.79 -20.67
CA LEU A 24 18.37 -11.08 -19.25
C LEU A 24 17.34 -12.13 -18.83
N PRO A 25 17.67 -13.06 -17.91
CA PRO A 25 16.67 -13.92 -17.27
C PRO A 25 15.55 -13.11 -16.60
N VAL A 26 14.34 -13.67 -16.54
CA VAL A 26 13.16 -12.98 -16.01
C VAL A 26 13.36 -12.55 -14.55
N GLU A 27 14.07 -13.35 -13.76
CA GLU A 27 14.37 -13.07 -12.36
C GLU A 27 15.16 -11.76 -12.22
N ILE A 28 16.15 -11.56 -13.08
CA ILE A 28 16.96 -10.33 -13.09
C ILE A 28 16.13 -9.14 -13.56
N ARG A 29 15.23 -9.33 -14.53
CA ARG A 29 14.31 -8.27 -14.96
C ARG A 29 13.36 -7.88 -13.83
N LEU A 30 12.79 -8.84 -13.11
CA LEU A 30 11.92 -8.60 -11.96
C LEU A 30 12.66 -7.84 -10.84
N ASP A 31 13.92 -8.18 -10.56
CA ASP A 31 14.75 -7.45 -9.58
C ASP A 31 15.00 -6.00 -9.99
N ILE A 32 15.19 -5.75 -11.29
CA ILE A 32 15.31 -4.39 -11.84
C ILE A 32 13.98 -3.64 -11.71
N TYR A 33 12.86 -4.29 -12.05
CA TYR A 33 11.54 -3.70 -11.91
C TYR A 33 11.21 -3.36 -10.46
N ASP A 34 11.60 -4.23 -9.52
CA ASP A 34 11.36 -4.00 -8.10
C ASP A 34 12.04 -2.72 -7.62
N GLN A 35 13.28 -2.49 -8.03
CA GLN A 35 14.03 -1.27 -7.70
C GLN A 35 13.41 0.00 -8.32
N LEU A 36 12.74 -0.11 -9.47
CA LEU A 36 12.17 1.03 -10.20
C LEU A 36 10.71 1.34 -9.83
N LEU A 37 9.96 0.32 -9.40
CA LEU A 37 8.51 0.40 -9.22
C LEU A 37 8.08 0.31 -7.76
N ARG A 38 8.93 -0.19 -6.86
CA ARG A 38 8.60 -0.28 -5.44
C ARG A 38 8.88 1.05 -4.74
N THR A 39 7.86 1.52 -4.04
CA THR A 39 7.97 2.68 -3.15
C THR A 39 8.27 2.26 -1.74
N THR A 40 8.98 3.09 -0.97
CA THR A 40 9.09 2.86 0.47
C THR A 40 7.70 2.84 1.12
N PRO A 41 7.46 2.00 2.15
CA PRO A 41 6.20 1.99 2.87
C PRO A 41 5.72 3.40 3.27
N TYR A 42 4.42 3.63 3.23
CA TYR A 42 3.86 4.93 3.58
C TYR A 42 4.19 5.29 5.04
N THR A 43 4.80 6.46 5.25
CA THR A 43 4.91 7.09 6.56
C THR A 43 4.42 8.53 6.46
N LYS A 44 3.78 9.03 7.53
CA LYS A 44 3.20 10.40 7.57
C LYS A 44 4.20 11.50 7.22
N CYS A 45 5.48 11.26 7.50
CA CYS A 45 6.57 12.22 7.30
C CYS A 45 7.37 11.96 6.02
N CYS A 46 6.91 11.09 5.13
CA CYS A 46 7.54 10.89 3.81
C CYS A 46 7.46 12.21 3.03
N ARG A 47 8.53 13.00 3.11
CA ARG A 47 8.77 14.08 2.16
C ARG A 47 9.00 13.46 0.79
N GLN A 48 8.69 14.23 -0.25
CA GLN A 48 9.12 13.88 -1.61
C GLN A 48 10.64 13.71 -1.57
N ASN A 49 11.09 12.48 -1.77
CA ASN A 49 12.48 12.19 -2.05
C ASN A 49 12.54 11.84 -3.55
N PRO A 50 13.32 12.56 -4.38
CA PRO A 50 13.51 12.22 -5.78
C PRO A 50 13.96 10.76 -5.97
N ASP A 51 14.71 10.20 -5.02
CA ASP A 51 15.18 8.81 -5.06
C ASP A 51 14.06 7.77 -4.87
N ASN A 52 12.86 8.22 -4.52
CA ASN A 52 11.70 7.38 -4.23
C ASN A 52 10.60 7.55 -5.29
N GLN A 53 10.97 8.08 -6.45
CA GLN A 53 10.09 8.27 -7.59
C GLN A 53 9.83 6.92 -8.27
N VAL A 54 8.56 6.63 -8.55
CA VAL A 54 8.18 5.47 -9.35
C VAL A 54 8.34 5.76 -10.83
N HIS A 55 9.05 4.88 -11.52
CA HIS A 55 9.29 4.96 -12.95
C HIS A 55 8.25 4.17 -13.75
N ALA A 56 6.96 4.51 -13.57
CA ALA A 56 5.84 3.80 -14.22
C ALA A 56 5.83 3.94 -15.75
N SER A 57 6.60 4.86 -16.33
CA SER A 57 6.80 4.97 -17.78
C SER A 57 7.37 3.68 -18.39
N LEU A 58 8.07 2.87 -17.59
CA LEU A 58 8.59 1.56 -17.98
C LEU A 58 7.50 0.63 -18.53
N LEU A 59 6.28 0.66 -17.96
CA LEU A 59 5.17 -0.19 -18.38
C LEU A 59 4.68 0.14 -19.81
N ARG A 60 5.15 1.24 -20.40
CA ARG A 60 4.83 1.64 -21.79
C ARG A 60 5.91 1.24 -22.79
N ALA A 61 7.01 0.65 -22.35
CA ALA A 61 8.13 0.31 -23.22
C ALA A 61 7.78 -0.82 -24.19
N ASN A 62 7.25 -1.95 -23.70
CA ASN A 62 6.75 -3.05 -24.52
C ASN A 62 5.73 -3.92 -23.75
N ARG A 63 5.11 -4.88 -24.45
CA ARG A 63 4.10 -5.79 -23.87
C ARG A 63 4.68 -6.72 -22.80
N GLN A 64 5.86 -7.28 -23.03
CA GLN A 64 6.47 -8.22 -22.09
C GLN A 64 6.80 -7.57 -20.73
N ILE A 65 7.43 -6.40 -20.76
CA ILE A 65 7.72 -5.57 -19.57
C ILE A 65 6.41 -5.17 -18.90
N HIS A 66 5.39 -4.79 -19.67
CA HIS A 66 4.07 -4.47 -19.14
C HIS A 66 3.50 -5.64 -18.34
N ASP A 67 3.45 -6.84 -18.93
CA ASP A 67 2.86 -8.02 -18.32
C ASP A 67 3.66 -8.46 -17.07
N GLU A 68 4.99 -8.42 -17.12
CA GLU A 68 5.87 -8.79 -16.01
C GLU A 68 5.82 -7.78 -14.84
N ALA A 69 5.67 -6.48 -15.13
CA ALA A 69 5.87 -5.42 -14.13
C ALA A 69 4.56 -4.82 -13.58
N THR A 70 3.41 -5.05 -14.22
CA THR A 70 2.11 -4.49 -13.79
C THR A 70 1.76 -4.92 -12.36
N ASP A 71 1.92 -6.21 -12.04
CA ASP A 71 1.59 -6.73 -10.71
C ASP A 71 2.59 -6.27 -9.64
N LEU A 72 3.86 -5.99 -10.01
CA LEU A 72 4.81 -5.36 -9.11
C LEU A 72 4.37 -3.93 -8.75
N LEU A 73 3.98 -3.12 -9.74
CA LEU A 73 3.54 -1.76 -9.47
C LEU A 73 2.25 -1.72 -8.64
N TYR A 74 1.20 -2.40 -9.08
CA TYR A 74 -0.14 -2.25 -8.48
C TYR A 74 -0.42 -3.23 -7.35
N GLY A 75 0.12 -4.44 -7.41
CA GLY A 75 -0.10 -5.47 -6.38
C GLY A 75 0.83 -5.34 -5.18
N THR A 76 2.04 -4.78 -5.37
CA THR A 76 3.06 -4.74 -4.30
C THR A 76 3.06 -3.43 -3.52
N ASN A 77 2.77 -2.31 -4.17
CA ASN A 77 2.76 -1.00 -3.50
C ASN A 77 1.50 -0.76 -2.68
N THR A 78 1.63 0.02 -1.60
CA THR A 78 0.50 0.51 -0.82
C THR A 78 -0.01 1.82 -1.41
N PHE A 79 -1.30 1.85 -1.75
CA PHE A 79 -2.01 3.02 -2.29
C PHE A 79 -2.81 3.74 -1.20
N LEU A 80 -2.93 5.05 -1.33
CA LEU A 80 -3.78 5.88 -0.51
C LEU A 80 -5.23 5.75 -0.98
N ALA A 81 -6.13 5.42 -0.06
CA ALA A 81 -7.56 5.51 -0.27
C ALA A 81 -7.99 6.98 -0.29
N HIS A 82 -8.95 7.31 -1.15
CA HIS A 82 -9.52 8.65 -1.18
C HIS A 82 -10.41 8.86 0.05
N PRO A 83 -10.34 10.02 0.74
CA PRO A 83 -11.11 10.27 1.97
C PRO A 83 -12.63 10.23 1.77
N THR A 84 -13.12 10.35 0.54
CA THR A 84 -14.56 10.25 0.22
C THR A 84 -14.91 9.05 -0.65
N LEU A 85 -14.01 8.65 -1.55
CA LEU A 85 -14.30 7.67 -2.61
C LEU A 85 -13.66 6.31 -2.32
N LEU A 86 -13.01 6.17 -1.15
CA LEU A 86 -12.38 4.96 -0.67
C LEU A 86 -11.40 4.39 -1.71
N THR A 87 -11.60 3.14 -2.13
CA THR A 87 -10.74 2.44 -3.09
C THR A 87 -11.05 2.74 -4.55
N SER A 88 -12.10 3.51 -4.85
CA SER A 88 -12.50 3.84 -6.22
C SER A 88 -11.59 4.86 -6.90
N PHE A 89 -10.79 5.60 -6.12
CA PHE A 89 -9.91 6.65 -6.63
C PHE A 89 -8.52 6.59 -5.96
N PRO A 90 -7.79 5.49 -6.13
CA PRO A 90 -6.57 5.23 -5.39
C PRO A 90 -5.42 6.12 -5.91
N ARG A 91 -4.59 6.61 -4.99
CA ARG A 91 -3.38 7.38 -5.33
C ARG A 91 -2.17 6.67 -4.78
N LEU A 92 -1.09 6.57 -5.55
CA LEU A 92 0.13 5.98 -5.00
C LEU A 92 0.70 6.86 -3.88
N ARG A 93 0.81 8.17 -4.11
CA ARG A 93 1.18 9.17 -3.10
C ARG A 93 0.37 10.44 -3.33
N ALA A 94 0.39 11.36 -2.36
CA ALA A 94 -0.36 12.61 -2.43
C ALA A 94 0.01 13.48 -3.65
N TRP A 95 1.25 13.36 -4.14
CA TRP A 95 1.77 14.11 -5.30
C TRP A 95 1.64 13.37 -6.63
N TYR A 96 1.13 12.14 -6.63
CA TYR A 96 0.79 11.45 -7.87
C TYR A 96 -0.68 11.66 -8.21
N ASP A 97 -0.96 11.63 -9.50
CA ASP A 97 -2.33 11.58 -9.97
C ASP A 97 -2.98 10.24 -9.57
N PRO A 98 -4.31 10.26 -9.34
CA PRO A 98 -5.10 9.07 -9.11
C PRO A 98 -4.99 8.08 -10.26
N VAL A 99 -5.02 6.79 -9.95
CA VAL A 99 -5.20 5.75 -10.97
C VAL A 99 -6.65 5.81 -11.44
N GLN A 100 -6.85 6.14 -12.72
CA GLN A 100 -8.17 6.28 -13.34
C GLN A 100 -8.63 5.00 -14.04
N GLU A 101 -7.70 4.09 -14.32
CA GLU A 101 -7.97 2.96 -15.18
C GLU A 101 -8.67 1.82 -14.42
N SER A 102 -9.93 1.55 -14.79
CA SER A 102 -10.80 0.60 -14.10
C SER A 102 -10.33 -0.85 -14.19
N SER A 103 -9.57 -1.21 -15.23
CA SER A 103 -8.97 -2.55 -15.39
C SER A 103 -7.85 -2.80 -14.38
N ILE A 104 -7.22 -1.73 -13.87
CA ILE A 104 -6.08 -1.79 -12.96
C ILE A 104 -6.51 -1.71 -11.49
N ILE A 105 -7.57 -0.96 -11.17
CA ILE A 105 -8.04 -0.78 -9.78
C ILE A 105 -8.20 -2.12 -9.02
N PRO A 106 -8.79 -3.19 -9.62
CA PRO A 106 -8.92 -4.49 -8.94
C PRO A 106 -7.58 -5.17 -8.60
N ARG A 107 -6.48 -4.80 -9.26
CA ARG A 107 -5.13 -5.32 -8.98
C ARG A 107 -4.52 -4.68 -7.72
N ILE A 108 -5.03 -3.52 -7.29
CA ILE A 108 -4.56 -2.84 -6.11
C ILE A 108 -5.16 -3.51 -4.88
N ARG A 109 -4.32 -4.22 -4.13
CA ARG A 109 -4.75 -5.02 -2.97
C ARG A 109 -4.19 -4.51 -1.64
N ARG A 110 -3.43 -3.42 -1.65
CA ARG A 110 -2.77 -2.85 -0.46
C ARG A 110 -3.12 -1.38 -0.31
N PHE A 111 -3.76 -1.04 0.80
CA PHE A 111 -4.31 0.29 1.03
C PHE A 111 -3.86 0.94 2.34
N HIS A 112 -3.77 2.26 2.29
CA HIS A 112 -3.67 3.14 3.43
C HIS A 112 -4.87 4.08 3.45
N ALA A 113 -5.65 4.06 4.53
CA ALA A 113 -6.80 4.92 4.74
C ALA A 113 -6.56 5.79 5.96
N GLN A 114 -6.91 7.08 5.85
CA GLN A 114 -6.95 7.97 7.00
C GLN A 114 -8.42 8.17 7.43
N VAL A 115 -8.68 8.01 8.72
CA VAL A 115 -10.01 8.13 9.31
C VAL A 115 -9.99 9.23 10.36
N ARG A 116 -10.74 10.30 10.11
CA ARG A 116 -11.03 11.34 11.09
C ARG A 116 -12.05 10.80 12.08
N LEU A 117 -11.81 10.95 13.38
CA LEU A 117 -12.77 10.56 14.43
C LEU A 117 -13.72 11.70 14.82
N ASP A 118 -13.33 12.93 14.55
CA ASP A 118 -13.96 14.16 15.03
C ASP A 118 -14.87 14.85 13.99
N VAL A 119 -15.05 14.22 12.83
CA VAL A 119 -15.89 14.73 11.73
C VAL A 119 -16.77 13.59 11.23
N ASP A 120 -17.99 13.91 10.80
CA ASP A 120 -18.86 12.92 10.16
C ASP A 120 -18.26 12.46 8.82
N LEU A 121 -18.22 11.14 8.63
CA LEU A 121 -17.63 10.55 7.43
C LEU A 121 -18.63 10.60 6.27
N PRO A 122 -18.19 10.94 5.03
CA PRO A 122 -19.07 11.11 3.88
C PRO A 122 -19.45 9.78 3.20
N TYR A 123 -19.25 8.64 3.87
CA TYR A 123 -19.49 7.30 3.35
C TYR A 123 -20.09 6.40 4.43
N GLU A 124 -20.87 5.41 4.02
CA GLU A 124 -21.55 4.46 4.91
C GLU A 124 -20.79 3.14 5.07
N ALA A 125 -21.15 2.37 6.11
CA ALA A 125 -20.49 1.11 6.47
C ALA A 125 -20.50 0.08 5.32
N ASP A 126 -21.58 0.02 4.54
CA ASP A 126 -21.68 -0.87 3.37
C ASP A 126 -20.65 -0.52 2.29
N ALA A 127 -20.42 0.77 2.08
CA ALA A 127 -19.42 1.23 1.11
C ALA A 127 -18.00 0.87 1.56
N VAL A 128 -17.71 0.99 2.86
CA VAL A 128 -16.42 0.59 3.46
C VAL A 128 -16.21 -0.91 3.34
N THR A 129 -17.23 -1.69 3.67
CA THR A 129 -17.21 -3.16 3.57
C THR A 129 -16.92 -3.60 2.15
N LYS A 130 -17.61 -3.04 1.16
CA LYS A 130 -17.38 -3.32 -0.25
C LYS A 130 -15.99 -2.88 -0.72
N ALA A 131 -15.49 -1.75 -0.22
CA ALA A 131 -14.23 -1.17 -0.67
C ALA A 131 -13.00 -1.92 -0.17
N PHE A 132 -13.03 -2.44 1.07
CA PHE A 132 -11.83 -2.94 1.75
C PHE A 132 -11.82 -4.44 2.05
N SER A 133 -12.92 -5.17 1.85
CA SER A 133 -12.93 -6.61 2.10
C SER A 133 -12.04 -7.37 1.10
N GLY A 134 -11.38 -8.42 1.57
CA GLY A 134 -10.54 -9.28 0.74
C GLY A 134 -9.20 -8.68 0.31
N LEU A 135 -8.76 -7.57 0.92
CA LEU A 135 -7.46 -6.95 0.65
C LEU A 135 -6.28 -7.75 1.24
N ASP A 136 -5.10 -7.60 0.65
CA ASP A 136 -3.89 -8.23 1.19
C ASP A 136 -3.32 -7.43 2.37
N GLU A 137 -3.34 -6.10 2.29
CA GLU A 137 -2.89 -5.25 3.39
C GLU A 137 -3.76 -4.00 3.52
N LEU A 138 -4.22 -3.70 4.72
CA LEU A 138 -4.89 -2.45 5.04
C LEU A 138 -4.20 -1.78 6.24
N SER A 139 -3.93 -0.50 6.10
CA SER A 139 -3.46 0.35 7.18
C SER A 139 -4.44 1.50 7.40
N ILE A 140 -4.89 1.67 8.63
CA ILE A 140 -5.83 2.71 9.04
C ILE A 140 -5.10 3.66 9.99
N ASP A 141 -4.93 4.90 9.54
CA ASP A 141 -4.44 6.00 10.36
C ASP A 141 -5.61 6.78 10.96
N VAL A 142 -5.73 6.71 12.27
CA VAL A 142 -6.80 7.35 13.03
C VAL A 142 -6.34 8.71 13.53
N VAL A 143 -7.08 9.76 13.21
CA VAL A 143 -6.72 11.15 13.50
C VAL A 143 -7.88 11.93 14.11
N GLN A 144 -7.56 12.85 15.02
CA GLN A 144 -8.49 13.78 15.67
C GLN A 144 -7.79 15.13 15.88
N ALA A 145 -8.54 16.23 15.93
CA ALA A 145 -7.97 17.55 16.21
C ALA A 145 -7.60 17.76 17.69
N MET A 146 -8.39 17.22 18.62
CA MET A 146 -8.14 17.32 20.07
C MET A 146 -7.67 15.99 20.63
N PHE A 147 -6.66 15.99 21.50
CA PHE A 147 -6.21 14.78 22.18
C PHE A 147 -7.29 14.26 23.14
N LEU A 148 -7.66 12.98 22.99
CA LEU A 148 -8.72 12.31 23.78
C LEU A 148 -10.12 12.95 23.69
N GLY A 149 -10.40 13.67 22.60
CA GLY A 149 -11.68 14.37 22.44
C GLY A 149 -12.83 13.48 21.97
N VAL A 150 -12.54 12.34 21.32
CA VAL A 150 -13.52 11.50 20.64
C VAL A 150 -13.22 10.01 20.75
N GLY A 151 -14.28 9.19 20.76
CA GLY A 151 -14.20 7.73 20.80
C GLY A 151 -14.12 7.09 19.40
N TYR A 152 -14.40 5.78 19.34
CA TYR A 152 -14.25 4.96 18.13
C TYR A 152 -15.46 4.97 17.18
N ARG A 153 -16.44 5.86 17.37
CA ARG A 153 -17.71 5.88 16.61
C ARG A 153 -17.51 5.72 15.10
N ASN A 154 -16.55 6.42 14.51
CA ASN A 154 -16.30 6.38 13.07
C ASN A 154 -15.63 5.07 12.60
N LEU A 155 -14.93 4.36 13.48
CA LEU A 155 -14.36 3.05 13.17
C LEU A 155 -15.43 1.95 13.12
N THR A 156 -16.62 2.16 13.69
CA THR A 156 -17.74 1.20 13.57
C THR A 156 -18.13 0.94 12.11
N LYS A 157 -17.91 1.93 11.22
CA LYS A 157 -18.13 1.77 9.79
C LYS A 157 -17.24 0.69 9.14
N PHE A 158 -16.17 0.26 9.80
CA PHE A 158 -15.26 -0.80 9.33
C PHE A 158 -15.60 -2.19 9.88
N GLU A 159 -16.59 -2.31 10.77
CA GLU A 159 -16.93 -3.58 11.43
C GLU A 159 -17.42 -4.67 10.49
N GLY A 160 -17.91 -4.32 9.30
CA GLY A 160 -18.35 -5.28 8.27
C GLY A 160 -17.23 -5.79 7.36
N VAL A 161 -16.03 -5.20 7.41
CA VAL A 161 -14.92 -5.57 6.52
C VAL A 161 -14.35 -6.94 6.92
N ARG A 162 -14.13 -7.85 5.96
CA ARG A 162 -13.63 -9.22 6.21
C ARG A 162 -12.52 -9.62 5.24
N GLY A 163 -11.80 -10.70 5.57
CA GLY A 163 -10.84 -11.36 4.69
C GLY A 163 -9.55 -10.57 4.42
N ILE A 164 -9.15 -9.69 5.35
CA ILE A 164 -7.89 -8.94 5.22
C ILE A 164 -6.74 -9.80 5.74
N LYS A 165 -5.69 -10.00 4.92
CA LYS A 165 -4.53 -10.81 5.35
C LYS A 165 -3.65 -10.11 6.38
N LYS A 166 -3.50 -8.79 6.28
CA LYS A 166 -2.67 -7.97 7.17
C LYS A 166 -3.33 -6.63 7.47
N ILE A 167 -3.61 -6.38 8.74
CA ILE A 167 -4.25 -5.15 9.21
C ILE A 167 -3.32 -4.38 10.17
N ARG A 168 -3.28 -3.05 10.03
CA ARG A 168 -2.60 -2.14 10.94
C ARG A 168 -3.52 -0.97 11.27
N ILE A 169 -3.84 -0.76 12.53
CA ILE A 169 -4.60 0.40 13.00
C ILE A 169 -3.72 1.15 13.99
N PHE A 170 -3.50 2.44 13.76
CA PHE A 170 -2.62 3.27 14.57
C PHE A 170 -3.08 4.73 14.59
N GLY A 171 -2.39 5.57 15.37
CA GLY A 171 -2.69 6.99 15.52
C GLY A 171 -3.40 7.26 16.85
N SER A 172 -4.49 8.00 16.80
CA SER A 172 -5.29 8.38 17.97
C SER A 172 -6.21 7.26 18.46
N THR A 173 -5.63 6.16 18.94
CA THR A 173 -6.36 4.99 19.44
C THR A 173 -6.49 4.94 20.96
N THR A 174 -5.94 5.94 21.67
CA THR A 174 -5.90 5.95 23.12
C THR A 174 -7.30 6.01 23.73
N GLY A 175 -7.61 5.09 24.65
CA GLY A 175 -8.90 5.02 25.35
C GLY A 175 -9.92 4.03 24.78
N PHE A 176 -9.60 3.36 23.67
CA PHE A 176 -10.44 2.30 23.08
C PHE A 176 -9.61 1.21 22.39
N GLU A 177 -8.44 0.92 22.96
CA GLU A 177 -7.48 -0.05 22.43
C GLU A 177 -8.09 -1.46 22.32
N ASP A 178 -8.92 -1.85 23.29
CA ASP A 178 -9.64 -3.14 23.27
C ASP A 178 -10.55 -3.26 22.05
N TYR A 179 -11.23 -2.17 21.68
CA TYR A 179 -12.06 -2.11 20.46
C TYR A 179 -11.20 -2.24 19.21
N VAL A 180 -10.03 -1.60 19.17
CA VAL A 180 -9.10 -1.71 18.03
C VAL A 180 -8.59 -3.14 17.86
N GLU A 181 -8.24 -3.82 18.95
CA GLU A 181 -7.80 -5.21 18.89
C GLU A 181 -8.91 -6.17 18.47
N TRP A 182 -10.14 -5.97 18.97
CA TRP A 182 -11.31 -6.70 18.47
C TRP A 182 -11.54 -6.44 16.98
N LEU A 183 -11.51 -5.17 16.55
CA LEU A 183 -11.74 -4.80 15.15
C LEU A 183 -10.70 -5.41 14.21
N LYS A 184 -9.42 -5.44 14.62
CA LYS A 184 -8.37 -6.12 13.85
C LYS A 184 -8.70 -7.60 13.64
N LYS A 185 -9.13 -8.29 14.70
CA LYS A 185 -9.53 -9.71 14.63
C LYS A 185 -10.72 -9.88 13.70
N ALA A 186 -11.77 -9.10 13.91
CA ALA A 186 -12.97 -9.09 13.08
C ALA A 186 -12.65 -8.92 11.59
N MET A 187 -11.72 -8.02 11.26
CA MET A 187 -11.33 -7.73 9.87
C MET A 187 -10.48 -8.82 9.22
N THR A 188 -9.74 -9.60 10.02
CA THR A 188 -8.93 -10.74 9.54
C THR A 188 -9.73 -12.03 9.39
N THR A 189 -10.93 -12.10 9.97
CA THR A 189 -11.84 -13.25 9.86
C THR A 189 -12.29 -13.45 8.41
N GLU A 190 -12.52 -14.70 8.01
CA GLU A 190 -12.98 -15.04 6.67
C GLU A 190 -14.38 -14.47 6.36
N PRO A 191 -14.69 -14.18 5.08
CA PRO A 191 -16.01 -13.72 4.68
C PRO A 191 -17.12 -14.73 5.07
N GLY A 192 -18.13 -14.26 5.79
CA GLY A 192 -19.31 -15.05 6.17
C GLY A 192 -19.21 -15.78 7.51
N GLU A 193 -18.05 -15.76 8.17
CA GLU A 193 -17.90 -16.25 9.54
C GLU A 193 -18.50 -15.24 10.54
N HIS A 194 -19.17 -15.77 11.56
CA HIS A 194 -19.79 -14.97 12.61
C HIS A 194 -18.71 -14.37 13.51
N VAL A 195 -18.78 -13.04 13.71
CA VAL A 195 -17.94 -12.33 14.67
C VAL A 195 -18.88 -11.78 15.73
N ASP A 196 -18.63 -12.13 16.99
CA ASP A 196 -19.41 -11.59 18.10
C ASP A 196 -19.24 -10.07 18.20
N ASP A 197 -20.34 -9.39 18.52
CA ASP A 197 -20.34 -7.94 18.73
C ASP A 197 -19.32 -7.56 19.81
N PHE A 198 -18.70 -6.39 19.64
CA PHE A 198 -17.82 -5.86 20.66
C PHE A 198 -18.62 -5.54 21.93
N VAL A 199 -18.35 -6.28 23.00
CA VAL A 199 -18.83 -5.93 24.33
C VAL A 199 -17.73 -5.15 25.03
N PRO A 200 -17.95 -3.85 25.34
CA PRO A 200 -17.00 -3.09 26.12
C PRO A 200 -16.83 -3.79 27.47
N VAL A 201 -15.63 -4.29 27.75
CA VAL A 201 -15.31 -4.71 29.12
C VAL A 201 -15.44 -3.45 29.95
N GLN A 202 -16.39 -3.43 30.89
CA GLN A 202 -16.59 -2.34 31.83
C GLN A 202 -15.39 -2.29 32.78
N GLN A 203 -14.25 -1.86 32.27
CA GLN A 203 -13.08 -1.59 33.07
C GLN A 203 -13.27 -0.23 33.69
N SER A 204 -13.04 -0.19 35.00
CA SER A 204 -13.18 0.98 35.84
C SER A 204 -12.54 2.21 35.20
N GLY A 205 -13.22 3.35 35.35
CA GLY A 205 -12.96 4.55 34.57
C GLY A 205 -11.47 4.88 34.52
N TRP A 206 -10.99 5.17 33.32
CA TRP A 206 -9.70 5.79 32.95
C TRP A 206 -8.98 6.66 34.00
N VAL A 207 -9.71 7.32 34.92
CA VAL A 207 -9.17 7.99 36.10
C VAL A 207 -8.31 7.03 36.96
N GLU A 208 -8.74 5.79 37.17
CA GLU A 208 -7.98 4.75 37.90
C GLU A 208 -6.76 4.24 37.12
N ARG A 209 -6.81 4.22 35.78
CA ARG A 209 -5.66 3.80 34.96
C ARG A 209 -4.56 4.85 34.94
N LEU A 210 -4.90 6.13 34.86
CA LEU A 210 -3.94 7.23 34.96
C LEU A 210 -3.39 7.38 36.38
N ALA A 211 -4.20 7.11 37.41
CA ALA A 211 -3.74 7.11 38.80
C ALA A 211 -2.69 6.03 39.11
N ASN A 212 -2.65 4.96 38.31
CA ASN A 212 -1.68 3.86 38.47
C ASN A 212 -0.39 4.03 37.65
N VAL A 213 -0.29 5.05 36.79
CA VAL A 213 0.97 5.40 36.13
C VAL A 213 1.82 6.21 37.11
N HIS A 214 2.53 5.51 37.99
CA HIS A 214 3.52 6.12 38.88
C HIS A 214 4.74 6.55 38.06
N TYR A 215 5.13 7.82 38.21
CA TYR A 215 6.45 8.34 37.82
C TYR A 215 7.52 7.93 38.84
#